data_AF-A0A3N5FQW6-F1
#
_entry.id   AF-A0A3N5FQW6-F1
#
_cell.length_a   1.000
_cell.length_b   1.000
_cell.length_c   1.000
_cell.angle_alpha   90.00
_cell.angle_beta   90.00
_cell.angle_gamma   90.00
#
_symmetry.space_group_name_H-M   'P 1'
#
loop_
_entity.id
_entity.type
_entity.pdbx_description
1 polymer ?
#
loop_
_entity_poly.entity_id
_entity_poly.type
_entity_poly.pdbx_seq_one_letter_code
_entity_poly.pdbx_strand_id
1 'polypeptide(L)'
;MTSPRSDLGPAEIVLRLTAVIVLMRPMGPWGVRPLLLGLAGLAIVLPRVLRAPATWYALAALVSARIVADWPLPDNHVYLLAYWCLALALALGAEDGQAVINRSSRLLVGFAFLMAIVWKVALSPDYLDGRFFHVTLLTDERFEDVTLLFGGLTPQQLDDSREYLQPLPEGAELLDEPSLAEPRSFRVLAAGSTWGLLAVEASVALFCLFPLSGRAVVIRHLLLLLFCVVTYAFAPVAGFGWLLLTMGLAGCGSEQGWLRSTYI
;
A
#
# COMPACT_ATOMS: atom_id res chain seq x y z
N MET A 1 -2.35 -29.21 32.52
CA MET A 1 -1.96 -28.01 31.74
C MET A 1 -2.27 -28.25 30.28
N THR A 2 -3.48 -27.88 29.87
CA THR A 2 -4.00 -28.04 28.51
C THR A 2 -3.41 -26.96 27.60
N SER A 3 -2.75 -27.36 26.53
CA SER A 3 -2.20 -26.46 25.50
C SER A 3 -3.33 -25.87 24.64
N PRO A 4 -3.59 -24.55 24.65
CA PRO A 4 -4.66 -23.94 23.86
C PRO A 4 -4.07 -23.15 22.68
N ARG A 5 -3.29 -23.78 21.80
CA ARG A 5 -2.63 -23.07 20.67
C ARG A 5 -2.73 -23.78 19.31
N SER A 6 -3.74 -24.62 19.08
CA SER A 6 -3.87 -25.38 17.82
C SER A 6 -4.66 -24.69 16.71
N ASP A 7 -5.47 -23.67 16.96
CA ASP A 7 -6.36 -23.07 15.95
C ASP A 7 -5.92 -21.68 15.44
N LEU A 8 -4.64 -21.54 15.06
CA LEU A 8 -4.16 -20.33 14.38
C LEU A 8 -4.34 -20.39 12.85
N GLY A 9 -5.20 -21.26 12.29
CA GLY A 9 -5.24 -21.59 10.86
C GLY A 9 -5.06 -20.38 9.91
N PRO A 10 -6.00 -19.41 9.86
CA PRO A 10 -5.85 -18.21 9.02
C PRO A 10 -4.79 -17.22 9.53
N ALA A 11 -4.62 -17.09 10.85
CA ALA A 11 -3.66 -16.17 11.46
C ALA A 11 -2.22 -16.55 11.11
N GLU A 12 -1.89 -17.84 11.05
CA GLU A 12 -0.55 -18.32 10.73
C GLU A 12 -0.15 -17.95 9.31
N ILE A 13 -1.06 -18.03 8.34
CA ILE A 13 -0.82 -17.58 6.97
C ILE A 13 -0.49 -16.09 6.96
N VAL A 14 -1.27 -15.27 7.68
CA VAL A 14 -1.04 -13.83 7.82
C VAL A 14 0.34 -13.53 8.42
N LEU A 15 0.72 -14.24 9.47
CA LEU A 15 2.04 -14.11 10.09
C LEU A 15 3.16 -14.48 9.09
N ARG A 16 3.03 -15.60 8.37
CA ARG A 16 4.03 -16.04 7.38
C ARG A 16 4.15 -15.05 6.22
N LEU A 17 3.03 -14.60 5.65
CA LEU A 17 3.02 -13.61 4.58
C LEU A 17 3.65 -12.30 5.05
N THR A 18 3.36 -11.86 6.27
CA THR A 18 3.99 -10.66 6.83
C THR A 18 5.51 -10.85 6.99
N ALA A 19 5.97 -12.01 7.44
CA ALA A 19 7.40 -12.31 7.52
C ALA A 19 8.07 -12.34 6.13
N VAL A 20 7.38 -12.87 5.10
CA VAL A 20 7.83 -12.82 3.71
C VAL A 20 7.93 -11.38 3.20
N ILE A 21 6.95 -10.51 3.52
CA ILE A 21 6.99 -9.08 3.17
C ILE A 21 8.23 -8.41 3.78
N VAL A 22 8.52 -8.66 5.05
CA VAL A 22 9.73 -8.14 5.72
C VAL A 22 10.99 -8.65 5.02
N LEU A 23 11.01 -9.93 4.64
CA LEU A 23 12.16 -10.56 3.97
C LEU A 23 12.41 -10.01 2.56
N MET A 24 11.35 -9.71 1.80
CA MET A 24 11.43 -9.22 0.42
C MET A 24 11.77 -7.73 0.31
N ARG A 25 11.67 -6.96 1.41
CA ARG A 25 11.88 -5.51 1.42
C ARG A 25 12.96 -5.02 2.40
N PRO A 26 14.17 -5.62 2.42
CA PRO A 26 15.27 -5.15 3.25
C PRO A 26 15.99 -3.97 2.59
N MET A 27 15.31 -2.83 2.50
CA MET A 27 16.01 -1.55 2.35
C MET A 27 16.27 -1.02 3.76
N GLY A 28 17.35 -0.27 3.95
CA GLY A 28 17.75 0.25 5.26
C GLY A 28 19.23 0.00 5.56
N PRO A 29 19.75 0.67 6.59
CA PRO A 29 21.17 0.70 6.90
C PRO A 29 21.71 -0.69 7.25
N TRP A 30 22.99 -0.89 6.99
CA TRP A 30 23.70 -2.15 7.21
C TRP A 30 23.59 -2.70 8.65
N GLY A 31 23.38 -1.85 9.65
CA GLY A 31 23.21 -2.28 11.05
C GLY A 31 21.85 -2.89 11.37
N VAL A 32 20.80 -2.52 10.64
CA VAL A 32 19.41 -2.98 10.90
C VAL A 32 19.02 -4.11 9.95
N ARG A 33 19.49 -4.04 8.70
CA ARG A 33 19.12 -4.95 7.63
C ARG A 33 19.39 -6.44 7.94
N PRO A 34 20.58 -6.86 8.41
CA PRO A 34 20.85 -8.27 8.72
C PRO A 34 19.96 -8.80 9.85
N LEU A 35 19.64 -7.95 10.83
CA LEU A 35 18.77 -8.32 11.95
C LEU A 35 17.32 -8.53 11.49
N LEU A 36 16.79 -7.64 10.65
CA LEU A 36 15.47 -7.80 10.02
C LEU A 36 15.39 -9.10 9.22
N LEU A 37 16.38 -9.33 8.35
CA LEU A 37 16.42 -10.51 7.48
C LEU A 37 16.57 -11.80 8.28
N GLY A 38 17.48 -11.82 9.25
CA GLY A 38 17.71 -12.98 10.10
C GLY A 38 16.46 -13.34 10.90
N LEU A 39 15.81 -12.35 11.51
CA LEU A 39 14.61 -12.59 12.31
C LEU A 39 13.40 -12.98 11.47
N ALA A 40 13.18 -12.34 10.32
CA ALA A 40 12.10 -12.70 9.39
C ALA A 40 12.31 -14.10 8.78
N GLY A 41 13.53 -14.41 8.35
CA GLY A 41 13.89 -15.74 7.85
C GLY A 41 13.70 -16.83 8.91
N LEU A 42 14.13 -16.56 10.15
CA LEU A 42 13.95 -17.48 11.27
C LEU A 42 12.45 -17.68 11.59
N ALA A 43 11.64 -16.63 11.52
CA ALA A 43 10.21 -16.71 11.71
C ALA A 43 9.53 -17.57 10.62
N ILE A 44 9.98 -17.49 9.36
CA ILE A 44 9.44 -18.32 8.28
C ILE A 44 9.75 -19.81 8.50
N VAL A 45 10.99 -20.13 8.90
CA VAL A 45 11.46 -21.51 9.04
C VAL A 45 10.99 -22.16 10.34
N LEU A 46 10.93 -21.39 11.44
CA LEU A 46 10.64 -21.92 12.77
C LEU A 46 9.26 -21.44 13.27
N PRO A 47 8.24 -22.32 13.34
CA PRO A 47 6.91 -21.95 13.83
C PRO A 47 6.90 -21.38 15.25
N ARG A 48 7.86 -21.80 16.09
CA ARG A 48 8.03 -21.26 17.46
C ARG A 48 8.39 -19.79 17.45
N VAL A 49 9.23 -19.36 16.51
CA VAL A 49 9.67 -17.96 16.36
C VAL A 49 8.54 -17.15 15.75
N LEU A 50 7.88 -17.67 14.70
CA LEU A 50 6.71 -17.04 14.09
C LEU A 50 5.60 -16.70 15.10
N ARG A 51 5.34 -17.62 16.04
CA ARG A 51 4.23 -17.50 17.01
C ARG A 51 4.64 -16.76 18.30
N ALA A 52 5.89 -16.31 18.42
CA ALA A 52 6.37 -15.62 19.61
C ALA A 52 6.06 -14.11 19.52
N PRO A 53 5.29 -13.51 20.46
CA PRO A 53 5.03 -12.07 20.48
C PRO A 53 6.32 -11.23 20.43
N ALA A 54 7.37 -11.68 21.14
CA ALA A 54 8.67 -11.03 21.18
C ALA A 54 9.32 -10.87 19.80
N THR A 55 9.09 -11.81 18.88
CA THR A 55 9.59 -11.72 17.50
C THR A 55 8.98 -10.53 16.79
N TRP A 56 7.67 -10.32 16.95
CA TRP A 56 6.94 -9.24 16.30
C TRP A 56 7.23 -7.88 16.92
N TYR A 57 7.44 -7.81 18.25
CA TYR A 57 7.96 -6.59 18.89
C TYR A 57 9.35 -6.23 18.37
N ALA A 58 10.26 -7.21 18.25
CA ALA A 58 11.59 -6.99 17.71
C ALA A 58 11.54 -6.53 16.23
N LEU A 59 10.69 -7.16 15.40
CA LEU A 59 10.46 -6.72 14.03
C LEU A 59 9.90 -5.29 13.97
N ALA A 60 8.91 -4.94 14.81
CA ALA A 60 8.38 -3.58 14.87
C ALA A 60 9.47 -2.57 15.27
N ALA A 61 10.28 -2.87 16.27
CA ALA A 61 11.39 -2.02 16.70
C ALA A 61 12.45 -1.85 15.60
N LEU A 62 12.82 -2.93 14.91
CA LEU A 62 13.79 -2.88 13.82
C LEU A 62 13.26 -2.12 12.60
N VAL A 63 11.99 -2.29 12.22
CA VAL A 63 11.37 -1.49 11.14
C VAL A 63 11.31 -0.02 11.53
N SER A 64 10.98 0.31 12.79
CA SER A 64 11.03 1.68 13.29
C SER A 64 12.45 2.27 13.31
N ALA A 65 13.46 1.47 13.69
CA ALA A 65 14.85 1.90 13.65
C ALA A 65 15.30 2.21 12.21
N ARG A 66 14.86 1.42 11.23
CA ARG A 66 15.04 1.72 9.81
C ARG A 66 14.38 3.06 9.44
N ILE A 67 13.12 3.28 9.83
CA ILE A 67 12.40 4.52 9.53
C ILE A 67 13.19 5.75 10.02
N VAL A 68 13.72 5.68 11.25
CA VAL A 68 14.52 6.77 11.82
C VAL A 68 15.83 6.97 11.06
N ALA A 69 16.50 5.88 10.68
CA ALA A 69 17.80 5.95 10.01
C ALA A 69 17.71 6.44 8.55
N ASP A 70 16.62 6.12 7.85
CA ASP A 70 16.38 6.54 6.47
C ASP A 70 15.59 7.87 6.40
N TRP A 71 15.22 8.47 7.54
CA TRP A 71 14.40 9.68 7.58
C TRP A 71 14.99 10.82 6.75
N PRO A 72 14.19 11.56 5.96
CA PRO A 72 12.72 11.49 5.79
C PRO A 72 12.27 10.62 4.59
N LEU A 73 13.13 9.77 4.06
CA LEU A 73 12.93 9.05 2.81
C LEU A 73 12.09 7.75 2.86
N PRO A 74 11.69 7.14 4.01
CA PRO A 74 10.91 5.92 3.96
C PRO A 74 9.55 6.11 3.29
N ASP A 75 9.18 5.18 2.41
CA ASP A 75 7.83 5.14 1.85
C ASP A 75 6.78 4.93 2.95
N ASN A 76 5.58 5.51 2.76
CA ASN A 76 4.46 5.43 3.71
C ASN A 76 4.12 4.00 4.18
N HIS A 77 4.29 3.01 3.31
CA HIS A 77 3.98 1.62 3.63
C HIS A 77 4.97 0.98 4.63
N VAL A 78 6.16 1.55 4.83
CA VAL A 78 7.12 1.11 5.85
C VAL A 78 6.62 1.48 7.25
N TYR A 79 6.04 2.67 7.42
CA TYR A 79 5.36 3.06 8.67
C TYR A 79 4.19 2.14 8.97
N LEU A 80 3.36 1.86 7.96
CA LEU A 80 2.25 0.92 8.09
C LEU A 80 2.72 -0.48 8.50
N LEU A 81 3.83 -0.96 7.93
CA LEU A 81 4.44 -2.24 8.29
C LEU A 81 4.92 -2.27 9.75
N ALA A 82 5.50 -1.18 10.26
CA ALA A 82 5.91 -1.08 11.67
C ALA A 82 4.70 -1.22 12.60
N TYR A 83 3.63 -0.47 12.34
CA TYR A 83 2.38 -0.58 13.09
C TYR A 83 1.74 -1.95 12.95
N TRP A 84 1.82 -2.57 11.78
CA TRP A 84 1.30 -3.91 11.55
C TRP A 84 2.04 -4.98 12.35
N CYS A 85 3.39 -4.94 12.36
CA CYS A 85 4.19 -5.82 13.21
C CYS A 85 3.85 -5.64 14.70
N LEU A 86 3.66 -4.40 15.16
CA LEU A 86 3.23 -4.12 16.53
C LEU A 86 1.83 -4.71 16.82
N ALA A 87 0.88 -4.57 15.90
CA ALA A 87 -0.45 -5.15 16.03
C ALA A 87 -0.41 -6.69 16.12
N LEU A 88 0.43 -7.35 15.33
CA LEU A 88 0.65 -8.79 15.41
C LEU A 88 1.28 -9.21 16.75
N ALA A 89 2.23 -8.44 17.27
CA ALA A 89 2.82 -8.68 18.59
C ALA A 89 1.78 -8.63 19.70
N LEU A 90 0.92 -7.60 19.68
CA LEU A 90 -0.17 -7.42 20.64
C LEU A 90 -1.20 -8.54 20.52
N ALA A 91 -1.57 -8.92 19.30
CA ALA A 91 -2.53 -9.99 19.05
C ALA A 91 -2.07 -11.35 19.56
N LEU A 92 -0.79 -11.70 19.39
CA LEU A 92 -0.24 -12.97 19.88
C LEU A 92 -0.18 -13.05 21.41
N GLY A 93 -0.25 -11.90 22.11
CA GLY A 93 -0.35 -11.83 23.57
C GLY A 93 -1.78 -11.71 24.10
N ALA A 94 -2.78 -11.52 23.24
CA ALA A 94 -4.17 -11.32 23.65
C ALA A 94 -4.92 -12.65 23.81
N GLU A 95 -5.98 -12.64 24.62
CA GLU A 95 -6.87 -13.80 24.80
C GLU A 95 -7.60 -14.17 23.49
N ASP A 96 -8.11 -13.17 22.77
CA ASP A 96 -8.69 -13.32 21.43
C ASP A 96 -7.80 -12.65 20.36
N GLY A 97 -6.67 -13.27 20.07
CA GLY A 97 -5.71 -12.76 19.10
C GLY A 97 -6.28 -12.58 17.69
N GLN A 98 -7.22 -13.44 17.26
CA GLN A 98 -7.84 -13.33 15.94
C GLN A 98 -8.71 -12.08 15.82
N ALA A 99 -9.50 -11.77 16.85
CA ALA A 99 -10.27 -10.53 16.88
C ALA A 99 -9.36 -9.29 16.87
N VAL A 100 -8.23 -9.32 17.59
CA VAL A 100 -7.24 -8.23 17.59
C VAL A 100 -6.60 -8.06 16.21
N ILE A 101 -6.23 -9.14 15.53
CA ILE A 101 -5.70 -9.12 14.15
C ILE A 101 -6.73 -8.51 13.18
N ASN A 102 -7.98 -8.97 13.24
CA ASN A 102 -9.05 -8.48 12.37
C ASN A 102 -9.34 -6.98 12.60
N ARG A 103 -9.45 -6.57 13.86
CA ARG A 103 -9.68 -5.17 14.22
C ARG A 103 -8.51 -4.29 13.82
N SER A 104 -7.28 -4.73 14.09
CA SER A 104 -6.08 -3.94 13.81
C SER A 104 -5.84 -3.80 12.30
N SER A 105 -5.97 -4.87 11.53
CA SER A 105 -5.83 -4.82 10.06
C SER A 105 -6.83 -3.84 9.45
N ARG A 106 -8.10 -3.95 9.85
CA ARG A 106 -9.17 -3.05 9.43
C ARG A 106 -8.88 -1.59 9.77
N LEU A 107 -8.51 -1.29 11.02
CA LEU A 107 -8.27 0.09 11.44
C LEU A 107 -7.03 0.67 10.76
N LEU A 108 -5.94 -0.07 10.67
CA LEU A 108 -4.70 0.38 10.05
C LEU A 108 -4.88 0.67 8.55
N VAL A 109 -5.58 -0.21 7.81
CA VAL A 109 -5.96 0.07 6.41
C VAL A 109 -6.86 1.30 6.34
N GLY A 110 -7.92 1.35 7.15
CA GLY A 110 -8.86 2.47 7.15
C GLY A 110 -8.18 3.82 7.42
N PHE A 111 -7.29 3.89 8.40
CA PHE A 111 -6.54 5.09 8.73
C PHE A 111 -5.49 5.44 7.67
N ALA A 112 -4.79 4.46 7.09
CA ALA A 112 -3.83 4.71 6.00
C ALA A 112 -4.51 5.40 4.81
N PHE A 113 -5.68 4.90 4.41
CA PHE A 113 -6.48 5.50 3.34
C PHE A 113 -7.09 6.84 3.74
N LEU A 114 -7.57 6.99 4.98
CA LEU A 114 -8.04 8.28 5.47
C LEU A 114 -6.96 9.35 5.40
N MET A 115 -5.73 9.03 5.82
CA MET A 115 -4.59 9.96 5.74
C MET A 115 -4.23 10.27 4.29
N ALA A 116 -4.30 9.29 3.38
CA ALA A 116 -4.09 9.53 1.95
C ALA A 116 -5.12 10.53 1.40
N ILE A 117 -6.39 10.40 1.76
CA ILE A 117 -7.46 11.32 1.36
C ILE A 117 -7.23 12.71 1.95
N VAL A 118 -6.92 12.80 3.25
CA VAL A 118 -6.64 14.08 3.90
C VAL A 118 -5.48 14.79 3.21
N TRP A 119 -4.41 14.07 2.87
CA TRP A 119 -3.29 14.65 2.13
C TRP A 119 -3.70 15.17 0.75
N LYS A 120 -4.51 14.40 -0.01
CA LYS A 120 -4.98 14.79 -1.35
C LYS A 120 -5.95 15.97 -1.32
N VAL A 121 -6.92 15.96 -0.40
CA VAL A 121 -8.03 16.92 -0.38
C VAL A 121 -7.67 18.19 0.38
N ALA A 122 -6.97 18.07 1.51
CA ALA A 122 -6.72 19.19 2.42
C ALA A 122 -5.32 19.79 2.27
N LEU A 123 -4.31 18.99 1.88
CA LEU A 123 -2.91 19.43 1.86
C LEU A 123 -2.34 19.61 0.45
N SER A 124 -3.03 19.14 -0.60
CA SER A 124 -2.52 19.13 -1.98
C SER A 124 -3.53 19.74 -2.96
N PRO A 125 -3.60 21.08 -3.07
CA PRO A 125 -4.50 21.76 -4.02
C PRO A 125 -4.36 21.23 -5.46
N ASP A 126 -3.12 20.97 -5.87
CA ASP A 126 -2.71 20.45 -7.19
C ASP A 126 -3.25 19.04 -7.49
N TYR A 127 -3.74 18.32 -6.48
CA TYR A 127 -4.41 17.04 -6.70
C TYR A 127 -5.84 17.27 -7.20
N LEU A 128 -6.59 18.19 -6.60
CA LEU A 128 -8.02 18.40 -6.87
C LEU A 128 -8.28 19.08 -8.22
N ASP A 129 -7.37 19.94 -8.67
CA ASP A 129 -7.45 20.53 -10.02
C ASP A 129 -6.95 19.59 -11.12
N GLY A 130 -6.45 18.40 -10.74
CA GLY A 130 -6.01 17.35 -11.66
C GLY A 130 -4.57 17.49 -12.15
N ARG A 131 -3.84 18.55 -11.78
CA ARG A 131 -2.44 18.74 -12.20
C ARG A 131 -1.54 17.60 -11.76
N PHE A 132 -1.76 17.02 -10.58
CA PHE A 132 -0.97 15.90 -10.07
C PHE A 132 -0.94 14.72 -11.06
N PHE A 133 -2.09 14.20 -11.46
CA PHE A 133 -2.13 13.06 -12.39
C PHE A 133 -1.80 13.45 -13.82
N HIS A 134 -2.10 14.68 -14.22
CA HIS A 134 -1.70 15.20 -15.52
C HIS A 134 -0.18 15.14 -15.69
N VAL A 135 0.57 15.72 -14.75
CA VAL A 135 2.04 15.67 -14.73
C VAL A 135 2.53 14.23 -14.54
N THR A 136 1.97 13.48 -13.58
CA THR A 136 2.41 12.10 -13.29
C THR A 136 2.30 11.19 -14.53
N LEU A 137 1.20 11.27 -15.28
CA LEU A 137 1.01 10.46 -16.50
C LEU A 137 2.02 10.80 -17.60
N LEU A 138 2.54 12.04 -17.63
CA LEU A 138 3.54 12.48 -18.61
C LEU A 138 4.97 12.13 -18.16
N THR A 139 5.28 12.33 -16.87
CA THR A 139 6.66 12.31 -16.39
C THR A 139 7.08 10.99 -15.73
N ASP A 140 6.15 10.21 -15.19
CA ASP A 140 6.47 8.99 -14.47
C ASP A 140 6.49 7.78 -15.42
N GLU A 141 7.66 7.19 -15.61
CA GLU A 141 7.89 6.03 -16.49
C GLU A 141 6.96 4.85 -16.18
N ARG A 142 6.51 4.70 -14.93
CA ARG A 142 5.60 3.60 -14.54
C ARG A 142 4.24 3.71 -15.23
N PHE A 143 3.83 4.91 -15.59
CA PHE A 143 2.54 5.17 -16.24
C PHE A 143 2.63 5.24 -17.76
N GLU A 144 3.82 5.12 -18.36
CA GLU A 144 4.05 5.29 -19.80
C GLU A 144 3.10 4.45 -20.65
N ASP A 145 3.04 3.14 -20.40
CA ASP A 145 2.17 2.24 -21.15
C ASP A 145 0.70 2.67 -21.08
N VAL A 146 0.22 3.05 -19.90
CA VAL A 146 -1.17 3.49 -19.70
C VAL A 146 -1.43 4.79 -20.46
N THR A 147 -0.48 5.72 -20.40
CA THR A 147 -0.56 7.00 -21.10
C THR A 147 -0.58 6.81 -22.61
N LEU A 148 0.23 5.90 -23.16
CA LEU A 148 0.25 5.62 -24.60
C LEU A 148 -1.00 4.85 -25.05
N LEU A 149 -1.42 3.81 -24.32
CA LEU A 149 -2.58 2.99 -24.69
C LEU A 149 -3.91 3.72 -24.52
N PHE A 150 -4.11 4.45 -23.42
CA PHE A 150 -5.40 5.06 -23.07
C PHE A 150 -5.41 6.58 -23.18
N GLY A 151 -4.26 7.24 -23.08
CA GLY A 151 -4.14 8.69 -23.23
C GLY A 151 -4.21 9.13 -24.69
N GLY A 152 -3.90 8.24 -25.64
CA GLY A 152 -3.92 8.56 -27.07
C GLY A 152 -2.79 9.50 -27.49
N LEU A 153 -1.70 9.52 -26.71
CA LEU A 153 -0.45 10.17 -27.07
C LEU A 153 0.41 9.21 -27.89
N THR A 154 1.14 9.76 -28.86
CA THR A 154 2.23 9.04 -29.52
C THR A 154 3.48 9.05 -28.62
N PRO A 155 4.41 8.10 -28.78
CA PRO A 155 5.69 8.12 -28.05
C PRO A 155 6.42 9.46 -28.20
N GLN A 156 6.47 10.01 -29.41
CA GLN A 156 7.10 11.32 -29.67
C GLN A 156 6.45 12.44 -28.87
N GLN A 157 5.12 12.53 -28.83
CA GLN A 157 4.43 13.58 -28.06
C GLN A 157 4.68 13.45 -26.56
N LEU A 158 4.84 12.22 -26.06
CA LEU A 158 5.17 11.98 -24.65
C LEU A 158 6.59 12.43 -24.35
N ASP A 159 7.56 12.11 -25.22
CA ASP A 159 8.95 12.52 -25.09
C ASP A 159 9.09 14.06 -25.17
N ASP A 160 8.41 14.69 -26.12
CA ASP A 160 8.36 16.17 -26.25
C ASP A 160 7.78 16.81 -24.97
N SER A 161 6.73 16.19 -24.39
CA SER A 161 6.13 16.66 -23.14
C SER A 161 7.08 16.51 -21.95
N ARG A 162 7.86 15.43 -21.91
CA ARG A 162 8.84 15.18 -20.85
C ARG A 162 10.00 16.17 -20.93
N GLU A 163 10.50 16.45 -22.13
CA GLU A 163 11.53 17.46 -22.36
C GLU A 163 11.05 18.85 -21.93
N TYR A 164 9.81 19.21 -22.29
CA TYR A 164 9.18 20.45 -21.85
C TYR A 164 9.05 20.58 -20.33
N LEU A 165 8.74 19.48 -19.63
CA LEU A 165 8.58 19.46 -18.18
C LEU A 165 9.92 19.35 -17.41
N GLN A 166 11.07 19.29 -18.10
CA GLN A 166 12.37 19.34 -17.41
C GLN A 166 12.58 20.73 -16.79
N PRO A 167 13.11 20.81 -15.55
CA PRO A 167 13.40 22.10 -14.92
C PRO A 167 14.37 22.91 -15.78
N LEU A 168 13.94 24.08 -16.22
CA LEU A 168 14.82 25.02 -16.92
C LEU A 168 15.84 25.63 -15.94
N PRO A 169 17.05 25.97 -16.42
CA PRO A 169 17.98 26.78 -15.65
C PRO A 169 17.32 28.08 -15.17
N GLU A 170 17.72 28.56 -13.99
CA GLU A 170 17.13 29.76 -13.40
C GLU A 170 17.28 30.97 -14.36
N GLY A 171 16.15 31.58 -14.72
CA GLY A 171 16.08 32.70 -15.66
C GLY A 171 16.04 32.33 -17.15
N ALA A 172 15.99 31.05 -17.50
CA ALA A 172 15.78 30.60 -18.87
C ALA A 172 14.27 30.48 -19.19
N GLU A 173 13.88 30.97 -20.37
CA GLU A 173 12.55 30.81 -20.95
C GLU A 173 12.66 29.99 -22.23
N LEU A 174 11.65 29.18 -22.52
CA LEU A 174 11.57 28.49 -23.80
C LEU A 174 11.25 29.50 -24.90
N LEU A 175 12.08 29.52 -25.95
CA LEU A 175 11.89 30.41 -27.10
C LEU A 175 10.65 30.02 -27.93
N ASP A 176 10.35 28.73 -27.97
CA ASP A 176 9.19 28.15 -28.64
C ASP A 176 8.44 27.29 -27.62
N GLU A 177 7.30 27.77 -27.11
CA GLU A 177 6.40 26.94 -26.31
C GLU A 177 5.78 25.86 -27.21
N PRO A 178 5.98 24.56 -26.92
CA PRO A 178 5.33 23.51 -27.68
C PRO A 178 3.81 23.63 -27.50
N SER A 179 3.07 23.80 -28.59
CA SER A 179 1.61 23.67 -28.54
C SER A 179 1.27 22.19 -28.43
N LEU A 180 1.37 21.63 -27.23
CA LEU A 180 0.89 20.28 -26.93
C LEU A 180 -0.65 20.31 -26.95
N ALA A 181 -1.20 20.11 -28.14
CA ALA A 181 -2.63 19.89 -28.31
C ALA A 181 -2.99 18.53 -27.69
N GLU A 182 -3.30 18.55 -26.39
CA GLU A 182 -3.59 17.33 -25.65
C GLU A 182 -4.83 16.62 -26.21
N PRO A 183 -4.73 15.30 -26.48
CA PRO A 183 -5.88 14.50 -26.85
C PRO A 183 -6.98 14.56 -25.77
N ARG A 184 -8.24 14.52 -26.20
CA ARG A 184 -9.37 14.45 -25.26
C ARG A 184 -9.30 13.21 -24.37
N SER A 185 -8.82 12.09 -24.92
CA SER A 185 -8.59 10.84 -24.20
C SER A 185 -7.63 11.01 -23.03
N PHE A 186 -6.53 11.74 -23.22
CA PHE A 186 -5.56 12.04 -22.18
C PHE A 186 -6.19 12.83 -21.02
N ARG A 187 -6.94 13.90 -21.34
CA ARG A 187 -7.65 14.68 -20.31
C ARG A 187 -8.66 13.85 -19.52
N VAL A 188 -9.39 12.95 -20.19
CA VAL A 188 -10.34 12.04 -19.54
C VAL A 188 -9.61 11.03 -18.66
N LEU A 189 -8.48 10.49 -19.11
CA LEU A 189 -7.64 9.58 -18.33
C LEU A 189 -7.12 10.27 -17.07
N ALA A 190 -6.55 11.48 -17.19
CA ALA A 190 -6.05 12.24 -16.05
C ALA A 190 -7.15 12.55 -15.03
N ALA A 191 -8.30 13.07 -15.49
CA ALA A 191 -9.44 13.34 -14.61
C ALA A 191 -10.00 12.06 -13.98
N GLY A 192 -10.10 10.97 -14.75
CA GLY A 192 -10.54 9.66 -14.29
C GLY A 192 -9.61 9.08 -13.23
N SER A 193 -8.30 9.20 -13.40
CA SER A 193 -7.30 8.79 -12.40
C SER A 193 -7.42 9.62 -11.12
N THR A 194 -7.51 10.94 -11.23
CA THR A 194 -7.65 11.84 -10.07
C THR A 194 -8.87 11.50 -9.22
N TRP A 195 -10.06 11.54 -9.83
CA TRP A 195 -11.32 11.37 -9.12
C TRP A 195 -11.65 9.92 -8.83
N GLY A 196 -11.31 9.01 -9.75
CA GLY A 196 -11.51 7.58 -9.58
C GLY A 196 -10.67 7.01 -8.44
N LEU A 197 -9.38 7.35 -8.37
CA LEU A 197 -8.53 6.91 -7.27
C LEU A 197 -9.02 7.48 -5.93
N LEU A 198 -9.35 8.77 -5.89
CA LEU A 198 -9.87 9.42 -4.68
C LEU A 198 -11.17 8.76 -4.20
N ALA A 199 -12.09 8.43 -5.12
CA ALA A 199 -13.36 7.78 -4.79
C ALA A 199 -13.15 6.36 -4.25
N VAL A 200 -12.28 5.57 -4.88
CA VAL A 200 -11.95 4.22 -4.41
C VAL A 200 -11.28 4.28 -3.04
N GLU A 201 -10.33 5.19 -2.84
CA GLU A 201 -9.67 5.36 -1.54
C GLU A 201 -10.64 5.78 -0.44
N ALA A 202 -11.52 6.75 -0.71
CA ALA A 202 -12.58 7.17 0.20
C ALA A 202 -13.52 6.02 0.57
N SER A 203 -13.87 5.19 -0.41
CA SER A 203 -14.70 4.02 -0.19
C SER A 203 -13.99 2.98 0.69
N VAL A 204 -12.70 2.71 0.46
CA VAL A 204 -11.91 1.80 1.30
C VAL A 204 -11.79 2.34 2.73
N ALA A 205 -11.46 3.62 2.92
CA ALA A 205 -11.37 4.25 4.23
C ALA A 205 -12.68 4.12 5.01
N LEU A 206 -13.80 4.49 4.38
CA LEU A 206 -15.14 4.42 4.96
C LEU A 206 -15.47 2.97 5.36
N PHE A 207 -15.36 2.02 4.45
CA PHE A 207 -15.76 0.64 4.73
C PHE A 207 -14.83 -0.07 5.73
N CYS A 208 -13.59 0.37 5.84
CA CYS A 208 -12.68 -0.14 6.85
C CYS A 208 -12.94 0.48 8.22
N LEU A 209 -13.11 1.80 8.35
CA LEU A 209 -13.24 2.44 9.67
C LEU A 209 -14.53 2.08 10.40
N PHE A 210 -15.63 1.86 9.67
CA PHE A 210 -16.93 1.57 10.28
C PHE A 210 -17.12 0.08 10.59
N PRO A 211 -17.76 -0.27 11.73
CA PRO A 211 -18.11 -1.65 12.05
C PRO A 211 -19.27 -2.11 11.16
N LEU A 212 -18.94 -2.86 10.10
CA LEU A 212 -19.90 -3.33 9.12
C LEU A 212 -20.42 -4.74 9.43
N SER A 213 -21.60 -5.06 8.91
CA SER A 213 -22.21 -6.39 8.98
C SER A 213 -22.80 -6.82 7.63
N GLY A 214 -23.03 -8.12 7.47
CA GLY A 214 -23.67 -8.69 6.27
C GLY A 214 -22.90 -8.41 4.97
N ARG A 215 -23.63 -7.99 3.93
CA ARG A 215 -23.06 -7.73 2.58
C ARG A 215 -22.01 -6.62 2.55
N ALA A 216 -22.09 -5.65 3.47
CA ALA A 216 -21.14 -4.55 3.52
C ALA A 216 -19.71 -5.02 3.84
N VAL A 217 -19.55 -6.14 4.56
CA VAL A 217 -18.25 -6.78 4.79
C VAL A 217 -17.63 -7.25 3.48
N VAL A 218 -18.43 -7.87 2.60
CA VAL A 218 -17.95 -8.35 1.29
C VAL A 218 -17.55 -7.16 0.42
N ILE A 219 -18.37 -6.11 0.39
CA ILE A 219 -18.09 -4.88 -0.37
C ILE A 219 -16.75 -4.26 0.06
N ARG A 220 -16.45 -4.22 1.36
CA ARG A 220 -15.13 -3.76 1.87
C ARG A 220 -13.97 -4.51 1.22
N HIS A 221 -14.04 -5.84 1.17
CA HIS A 221 -12.99 -6.66 0.57
C HIS A 221 -12.87 -6.42 -0.93
N LEU A 222 -14.00 -6.34 -1.64
CA LEU A 222 -14.04 -6.03 -3.06
C LEU A 222 -13.46 -4.65 -3.37
N LEU A 223 -13.74 -3.64 -2.56
CA LEU A 223 -13.17 -2.29 -2.70
C LEU A 223 -11.66 -2.30 -2.49
N LEU A 224 -11.16 -3.01 -1.48
CA LEU A 224 -9.71 -3.13 -1.24
C LEU A 224 -9.00 -3.87 -2.38
N LEU A 225 -9.60 -4.94 -2.90
CA LEU A 225 -9.09 -5.68 -4.05
C LEU A 225 -9.12 -4.82 -5.32
N LEU A 226 -10.21 -4.09 -5.55
CA LEU A 226 -10.35 -3.16 -6.66
C LEU A 226 -9.25 -2.10 -6.61
N PHE A 227 -9.00 -1.51 -5.43
CA PHE A 227 -7.88 -0.58 -5.24
C PHE A 227 -6.55 -1.24 -5.61
N CYS A 228 -6.28 -2.45 -5.12
CA CYS A 228 -5.02 -3.13 -5.42
C CYS A 228 -4.86 -3.40 -6.91
N VAL A 229 -5.91 -3.86 -7.59
CA VAL A 229 -5.89 -4.13 -9.03
C VAL A 229 -5.67 -2.84 -9.81
N VAL A 230 -6.49 -1.81 -9.59
CA VAL A 230 -6.40 -0.56 -10.36
C VAL A 230 -5.07 0.15 -10.09
N THR A 231 -4.62 0.23 -8.85
CA THR A 231 -3.40 0.98 -8.52
C THR A 231 -2.14 0.22 -8.95
N TYR A 232 -2.04 -1.08 -8.65
CA TYR A 232 -0.79 -1.82 -8.87
C TYR A 232 -0.66 -2.49 -10.23
N ALA A 233 -1.75 -2.60 -11.01
CA ALA A 233 -1.64 -2.95 -12.43
C ALA A 233 -0.94 -1.84 -13.22
N PHE A 234 -1.07 -0.58 -12.80
CA PHE A 234 -0.54 0.58 -13.52
C PHE A 234 0.70 1.19 -12.86
N ALA A 235 0.81 1.18 -11.53
CA ALA A 235 1.97 1.69 -10.79
C ALA A 235 2.45 0.65 -9.78
N PRO A 236 3.31 -0.30 -10.18
CA PRO A 236 3.66 -1.45 -9.35
C PRO A 236 4.53 -1.05 -8.15
N VAL A 237 3.89 -0.73 -7.03
CA VAL A 237 4.53 -0.59 -5.71
C VAL A 237 4.27 -1.86 -4.90
N ALA A 238 4.93 -2.95 -5.30
CA ALA A 238 4.59 -4.28 -4.80
C ALA A 238 4.65 -4.40 -3.26
N GLY A 239 5.52 -3.64 -2.57
CA GLY A 239 5.62 -3.68 -1.11
C GLY A 239 4.33 -3.27 -0.40
N PHE A 240 3.69 -2.20 -0.88
CA PHE A 240 2.44 -1.74 -0.31
C PHE A 240 1.27 -2.66 -0.70
N GLY A 241 1.24 -3.14 -1.95
CA GLY A 241 0.21 -4.08 -2.41
C GLY A 241 0.17 -5.37 -1.62
N TRP A 242 1.31 -6.05 -1.42
CA TRP A 242 1.37 -7.27 -0.63
C TRP A 242 0.95 -7.06 0.84
N LEU A 243 1.30 -5.91 1.42
CA LEU A 243 0.89 -5.55 2.77
C LEU A 243 -0.63 -5.38 2.87
N LEU A 244 -1.24 -4.66 1.92
CA LEU A 244 -2.70 -4.50 1.86
C LEU A 244 -3.42 -5.83 1.65
N LEU A 245 -2.91 -6.71 0.78
CA LEU A 245 -3.49 -8.05 0.56
C LEU A 245 -3.40 -8.91 1.82
N THR A 246 -2.26 -8.88 2.52
CA THR A 246 -2.05 -9.62 3.77
C THR A 246 -2.98 -9.13 4.89
N MET A 247 -3.16 -7.82 5.01
CA MET A 247 -4.10 -7.23 5.97
C MET A 247 -5.55 -7.46 5.56
N GLY A 248 -5.85 -7.50 4.25
CA GLY A 248 -7.16 -7.87 3.71
C GLY A 248 -7.53 -9.31 4.06
N LEU A 249 -6.59 -10.25 3.89
CA LEU A 249 -6.73 -11.64 4.30
C LEU A 249 -6.99 -11.78 5.81
N ALA A 250 -6.27 -11.00 6.62
CA ALA A 250 -6.46 -10.94 8.08
C ALA A 250 -7.88 -10.49 8.48
N GLY A 251 -8.55 -9.74 7.59
CA GLY A 251 -9.91 -9.27 7.74
C GLY A 251 -11.02 -10.29 7.43
N CYS A 252 -10.69 -11.43 6.81
CA CYS A 252 -11.68 -12.43 6.36
C CYS A 252 -12.21 -13.32 7.51
N GLY A 253 -13.53 -13.50 7.57
CA GLY A 253 -14.19 -14.40 8.54
C GLY A 253 -14.07 -15.89 8.18
N SER A 254 -14.41 -16.80 9.11
CA SER A 254 -14.35 -18.28 8.96
C SER A 254 -15.02 -18.78 7.68
N GLU A 255 -16.21 -18.26 7.39
CA GLU A 255 -17.11 -18.66 6.30
C GLU A 255 -16.71 -18.12 4.91
N GLN A 256 -15.72 -17.21 4.84
CA GLN A 256 -15.38 -16.47 3.62
C GLN A 256 -14.22 -17.11 2.85
N GLY A 257 -14.26 -18.44 2.65
CA GLY A 257 -13.17 -19.20 2.03
C GLY A 257 -12.79 -18.73 0.61
N TRP A 258 -13.78 -18.35 -0.20
CA TRP A 258 -13.55 -17.83 -1.54
C TRP A 258 -12.80 -16.48 -1.53
N LEU A 259 -13.16 -15.57 -0.63
CA LEU A 259 -12.48 -14.28 -0.48
C LEU A 259 -11.03 -14.46 -0.06
N ARG A 260 -10.76 -15.39 0.88
CA ARG A 260 -9.38 -15.70 1.28
C ARG A 260 -8.54 -16.17 0.11
N SER A 261 -9.12 -17.00 -0.76
CA SER A 261 -8.43 -17.53 -1.93
C SER A 261 -8.07 -16.42 -2.92
N THR A 262 -8.87 -15.35 -3.01
CA THR A 262 -8.56 -14.17 -3.86
C THR A 262 -7.38 -13.34 -3.33
N TYR A 263 -7.05 -13.42 -2.04
CA TYR A 263 -5.92 -12.68 -1.45
C TYR A 263 -4.57 -13.42 -1.52
N ILE A 264 -4.56 -14.69 -1.93
CA ILE A 264 -3.38 -15.55 -2.04
C ILE A 264 -2.99 -15.68 -3.51
#